data_AF-A0A7W4YNV1-F1
#
_entry.id   AF-A0A7W4YNV1-F1
#
_cell.length_a   1.000
_cell.length_b   1.000
_cell.length_c   1.000
_cell.angle_alpha   90.00
_cell.angle_beta   90.00
_cell.angle_gamma   90.00
#
_symmetry.space_group_name_H-M   'P 1'
#
loop_
_entity.id
_entity.type
_entity.pdbx_description
1 polymer ?
#
loop_
_entity_poly.entity_id
_entity_poly.type
_entity_poly.pdbx_seq_one_letter_code
_entity_poly.pdbx_strand_id
1 'polypeptide(L)'
;MTTISASPFLSTAPATRHTATRLRMTQRGRRVLLSVAATPIAVALAFALLSGGSALASRDNGAAIGTFETITVATGDTLWAIAEEIAPAADPRDVVDALIRFNSLDGAVVAAGQTLAIPSEYSAAQ
;
A
#
# COMPACT_ATOMS: atom_id res chain seq x y z
N MET A 1 55.28 -69.83 -5.65
CA MET A 1 55.20 -68.52 -6.33
C MET A 1 53.95 -68.52 -7.18
N THR A 2 52.89 -67.84 -6.75
CA THR A 2 51.68 -67.71 -7.57
C THR A 2 51.11 -66.31 -7.35
N THR A 3 51.36 -65.42 -8.29
CA THR A 3 50.75 -64.08 -8.34
C THR A 3 49.60 -64.15 -9.33
N ILE A 4 48.38 -63.99 -8.83
CA ILE A 4 47.17 -63.88 -9.65
C ILE A 4 47.01 -62.39 -10.00
N SER A 5 47.15 -62.08 -11.28
CA SER A 5 46.89 -60.77 -11.86
C SER A 5 45.42 -60.72 -12.31
N ALA A 6 44.66 -59.74 -11.82
CA ALA A 6 43.27 -59.52 -12.21
C ALA A 6 43.18 -58.23 -13.05
N SER A 7 42.78 -58.39 -14.30
CA SER A 7 42.54 -57.28 -15.24
C SER A 7 41.07 -56.84 -15.16
N PRO A 8 40.77 -55.53 -15.04
CA PRO A 8 39.39 -55.07 -15.09
C PRO A 8 38.92 -54.99 -16.55
N PHE A 9 37.84 -55.69 -16.88
CA PHE A 9 37.11 -55.46 -18.13
C PHE A 9 36.15 -54.28 -17.93
N LEU A 10 36.36 -53.20 -18.70
CA LEU A 10 35.43 -52.08 -18.75
C LEU A 10 34.28 -52.44 -19.70
N SER A 11 33.08 -52.60 -19.14
CA SER A 11 31.86 -52.83 -19.89
C SER A 11 31.23 -51.48 -20.27
N THR A 12 31.37 -51.06 -21.52
CA THR A 12 30.71 -49.85 -22.04
C THR A 12 29.26 -50.19 -22.40
N ALA A 13 28.30 -49.70 -21.60
CA ALA A 13 26.88 -49.79 -21.91
C ALA A 13 26.48 -48.79 -23.02
N PRO A 14 25.58 -49.14 -23.94
CA PRO A 14 25.12 -48.22 -24.98
C PRO A 14 24.20 -47.15 -24.38
N ALA A 15 24.55 -45.87 -24.58
CA ALA A 15 23.69 -44.75 -24.21
C ALA A 15 22.54 -44.59 -25.23
N THR A 16 21.30 -44.81 -24.81
CA THR A 16 20.10 -44.48 -25.59
C THR A 16 19.99 -42.96 -25.76
N ARG A 17 20.18 -42.47 -26.99
CA ARG A 17 19.98 -41.05 -27.31
C ARG A 17 18.49 -40.74 -27.36
N HIS A 18 17.99 -39.96 -26.42
CA HIS A 18 16.64 -39.40 -26.51
C HIS A 18 16.60 -38.34 -27.63
N THR A 19 15.84 -38.61 -28.69
CA THR A 19 15.57 -37.61 -29.74
C THR A 19 14.66 -36.53 -29.16
N ALA A 20 15.24 -35.43 -28.69
CA ALA A 20 14.48 -34.25 -28.31
C ALA A 20 13.89 -33.62 -29.58
N THR A 21 12.58 -33.80 -29.79
CA THR A 21 11.83 -33.12 -30.85
C THR A 21 11.94 -31.62 -30.63
N ARG A 22 12.83 -30.95 -31.38
CA ARG A 22 13.01 -29.50 -31.29
C ARG A 22 11.84 -28.80 -31.97
N LEU A 23 10.78 -28.55 -31.21
CA LEU A 23 9.71 -27.62 -31.60
C LEU A 23 10.33 -26.22 -31.78
N ARG A 24 10.77 -25.91 -33.00
CA ARG A 24 11.16 -24.54 -33.37
C ARG A 24 9.88 -23.73 -33.50
N MET A 25 9.47 -23.11 -32.40
CA MET A 25 8.39 -22.14 -32.42
C MET A 25 8.77 -21.04 -33.40
N THR A 26 8.03 -20.93 -34.50
CA THR A 26 8.24 -19.88 -35.48
C THR A 26 8.07 -18.54 -34.77
N GLN A 27 8.87 -17.55 -35.15
CA GLN A 27 8.83 -16.20 -34.56
C GLN A 27 7.39 -15.64 -34.46
N ARG A 28 6.53 -16.03 -35.42
CA ARG A 28 5.10 -15.68 -35.46
C ARG A 28 4.28 -16.37 -34.37
N GLY A 29 4.46 -17.67 -34.14
CA GLY A 29 3.78 -18.42 -33.07
C GLY A 29 4.15 -17.94 -31.68
N ARG A 30 5.42 -17.56 -31.47
CA ARG A 30 5.87 -16.98 -30.18
C ARG A 30 5.19 -15.65 -29.88
N ARG A 31 5.01 -14.78 -30.88
CA ARG A 31 4.32 -13.48 -30.69
C ARG A 31 2.86 -13.66 -30.34
N VAL A 32 2.16 -14.59 -30.99
CA VAL A 32 0.74 -14.88 -30.72
C VAL A 32 0.55 -15.43 -29.30
N LEU A 33 1.40 -16.36 -28.88
CA LEU A 33 1.32 -16.90 -27.51
C LEU A 33 1.63 -15.84 -26.46
N LEU A 34 2.63 -15.00 -26.69
CA LEU A 34 2.95 -13.90 -25.78
C LEU A 34 1.83 -12.86 -25.71
N SER A 35 1.20 -12.52 -26.84
CA SER A 35 0.09 -11.57 -26.84
C SER A 35 -1.10 -12.11 -26.06
N VAL A 36 -1.48 -13.38 -26.27
CA VAL A 36 -2.59 -14.02 -25.55
C VAL A 36 -2.30 -14.11 -24.04
N ALA A 37 -1.06 -14.43 -23.66
CA ALA A 37 -0.67 -14.48 -22.24
C ALA A 37 -0.59 -13.08 -21.60
N ALA A 38 -0.23 -12.05 -22.37
CA ALA A 38 -0.10 -10.68 -21.86
C ALA A 38 -1.45 -9.96 -21.72
N THR A 39 -2.47 -10.33 -22.51
CA THR A 39 -3.80 -9.72 -22.45
C THR A 39 -4.41 -9.68 -21.04
N PRO A 40 -4.51 -10.78 -20.28
CA PRO A 40 -5.10 -10.73 -18.94
C PRO A 40 -4.31 -9.86 -17.97
N ILE A 41 -2.97 -9.84 -18.08
CA ILE A 41 -2.10 -9.00 -17.25
C ILE A 41 -2.32 -7.51 -17.57
N ALA A 42 -2.40 -7.16 -18.85
CA ALA A 42 -2.69 -5.80 -19.30
C ALA A 42 -4.07 -5.32 -18.84
N VAL A 43 -5.09 -6.19 -18.90
CA VAL A 43 -6.43 -5.89 -18.39
C VAL A 43 -6.40 -5.69 -16.87
N ALA A 44 -5.73 -6.56 -16.12
CA ALA A 44 -5.60 -6.43 -14.67
C ALA A 44 -4.87 -5.15 -14.26
N LEU A 45 -3.79 -4.79 -14.97
CA LEU A 45 -3.06 -3.54 -14.76
C LEU A 45 -3.91 -2.33 -15.10
N ALA A 46 -4.62 -2.34 -16.22
CA ALA A 46 -5.53 -1.25 -16.59
C ALA A 46 -6.63 -1.07 -15.54
N PHE A 47 -7.20 -2.18 -15.04
CA PHE A 47 -8.20 -2.15 -13.98
C PHE A 47 -7.63 -1.65 -12.65
N ALA A 48 -6.41 -2.06 -12.30
CA ALA A 48 -5.70 -1.59 -11.10
C ALA A 48 -5.33 -0.11 -11.18
N LEU A 49 -4.93 0.39 -12.35
CA LEU A 49 -4.63 1.81 -12.57
C LEU A 49 -5.90 2.66 -12.53
N LEU A 50 -6.99 2.18 -13.13
CA LEU A 50 -8.28 2.88 -13.13
C LEU A 50 -8.96 2.85 -11.75
N SER A 51 -8.80 1.75 -11.00
CA SER A 51 -9.33 1.61 -9.64
C SER A 51 -8.42 2.24 -8.57
N GLY A 52 -7.11 2.27 -8.80
CA GLY A 52 -6.10 2.83 -7.90
C GLY A 52 -5.87 4.33 -8.07
N GLY A 53 -6.48 4.96 -9.07
CA GLY A 53 -6.39 6.41 -9.35
C GLY A 53 -7.09 7.32 -8.33
N SER A 54 -7.80 6.77 -7.34
CA SER A 54 -8.42 7.54 -6.27
C SER A 54 -7.42 8.08 -5.23
N ALA A 55 -6.17 7.61 -5.22
CA ALA A 55 -5.17 8.00 -4.23
C ALA A 55 -4.46 9.35 -4.50
N LEU A 56 -4.57 9.93 -5.70
CA LEU A 56 -3.88 11.18 -6.03
C LEU A 56 -4.81 12.36 -6.33
N ALA A 57 -6.10 12.10 -6.59
CA ALA A 57 -7.10 13.15 -6.85
C ALA A 57 -7.93 13.53 -5.62
N SER A 58 -7.75 12.85 -4.48
CA SER A 58 -8.34 13.19 -3.19
C SER A 58 -7.27 13.49 -2.16
N ARG A 59 -6.65 14.68 -2.27
CA ARG A 59 -6.08 15.37 -1.09
C ARG A 59 -7.17 16.15 -0.34
N ASP A 60 -8.42 15.68 -0.42
CA ASP A 60 -9.53 16.21 0.37
C ASP A 60 -10.52 15.11 0.82
N ASN A 61 -10.81 14.05 0.05
CA ASN A 61 -11.88 13.10 0.40
C ASN A 61 -11.48 11.61 0.24
N GLY A 62 -10.73 11.03 1.18
CA GLY A 62 -10.35 9.61 1.02
C GLY A 62 -9.79 8.87 2.24
N ALA A 63 -10.60 8.68 3.29
CA ALA A 63 -10.66 7.39 3.99
C ALA A 63 -11.94 7.31 4.83
N ALA A 64 -12.86 6.42 4.46
CA ALA A 64 -13.93 5.98 5.36
C ALA A 64 -13.34 5.06 6.45
N ILE A 65 -12.55 5.64 7.34
CA ILE A 65 -12.09 5.06 8.61
C ILE A 65 -12.49 6.06 9.70
N GLY A 66 -13.78 6.04 10.08
CA GLY A 66 -14.37 7.02 11.00
C GLY A 66 -14.53 8.39 10.37
N THR A 67 -15.76 8.85 10.18
CA THR A 67 -16.02 10.25 9.83
C THR A 67 -15.74 11.10 11.07
N PHE A 68 -14.52 11.62 11.19
CA PHE A 68 -14.18 12.60 12.20
C PHE A 68 -14.28 14.00 11.60
N GLU A 69 -14.88 14.93 12.33
CA GLU A 69 -14.91 16.32 11.94
C GLU A 69 -13.49 16.89 11.94
N THR A 70 -13.18 17.71 10.96
CA THR A 70 -11.83 18.24 10.77
C THR A 70 -11.90 19.72 10.50
N ILE A 71 -11.14 20.50 11.28
CA ILE A 71 -11.10 21.96 11.20
C ILE A 71 -9.70 22.38 10.77
N THR A 72 -9.60 23.34 9.85
CA THR A 72 -8.32 23.94 9.46
C THR A 72 -8.07 25.18 10.29
N VAL A 73 -6.95 25.22 11.00
CA VAL A 73 -6.55 26.33 11.86
C VAL A 73 -6.28 27.58 11.00
N ALA A 74 -6.99 28.67 11.25
CA ALA A 74 -6.74 29.94 10.56
C ALA A 74 -5.55 30.69 11.18
N THR A 75 -5.06 31.70 10.47
CA THR A 75 -3.99 32.56 10.98
C THR A 75 -4.49 33.37 12.18
N GLY A 76 -3.93 33.10 13.36
CA GLY A 76 -4.30 33.78 14.61
C GLY A 76 -5.19 32.95 15.52
N ASP A 77 -5.65 31.78 15.07
CA ASP A 77 -6.40 30.86 15.91
C ASP A 77 -5.48 30.20 16.93
N THR A 78 -6.04 29.92 18.09
CA THR A 78 -5.38 29.15 19.16
C THR A 78 -6.23 27.94 19.47
N LEU A 79 -5.60 26.86 19.96
CA LEU A 79 -6.36 25.69 20.43
C LEU A 79 -7.40 26.07 21.49
N TRP A 80 -7.13 27.12 22.28
CA TRP A 80 -8.06 27.64 23.26
C TRP A 80 -9.33 28.21 22.61
N ALA A 81 -9.17 29.08 21.60
CA ALA A 81 -10.32 29.67 20.90
C ALA A 81 -11.13 28.59 20.17
N ILE A 82 -10.46 27.62 19.54
CA ILE A 82 -11.11 26.48 18.88
C ILE A 82 -11.87 25.63 19.91
N ALA A 83 -11.28 25.38 21.09
CA ALA A 83 -11.94 24.63 22.16
C ALA A 83 -13.22 25.33 22.68
N GLU A 84 -13.18 26.65 22.86
CA GLU A 84 -14.35 27.44 23.24
C GLU A 84 -15.45 27.43 22.18
N GLU A 85 -15.07 27.39 20.90
CA GLU A 85 -15.99 27.34 19.77
C GLU A 85 -16.69 25.98 19.65
N ILE A 86 -15.95 24.87 19.73
CA ILE A 86 -16.50 23.52 19.55
C ILE A 86 -17.28 23.01 20.76
N ALA A 87 -16.90 23.41 21.97
CA ALA A 87 -17.44 22.86 23.21
C ALA A 87 -17.60 23.93 24.30
N PRO A 88 -18.52 24.90 24.13
CA PRO A 88 -18.70 26.03 25.06
C PRO A 88 -19.20 25.60 26.46
N ALA A 89 -19.75 24.39 26.58
CA ALA A 89 -20.23 23.83 27.83
C ALA A 89 -19.18 23.01 28.61
N ALA A 90 -18.04 22.69 27.98
CA ALA A 90 -16.95 21.95 28.59
C ALA A 90 -15.84 22.90 29.09
N ASP A 91 -14.98 22.44 30.00
CA ASP A 91 -13.79 23.21 30.38
C ASP A 91 -12.82 23.25 29.18
N PRO A 92 -12.44 24.44 28.66
CA PRO A 92 -11.52 24.56 27.54
C PRO A 92 -10.18 23.85 27.78
N ARG A 93 -9.73 23.71 29.03
CA ARG A 93 -8.49 22.99 29.37
C ARG A 93 -8.57 21.51 29.03
N ASP A 94 -9.67 20.88 29.40
CA ASP A 94 -9.89 19.45 29.15
C ASP A 94 -10.03 19.18 27.65
N VAL A 95 -10.68 20.08 26.93
CA VAL A 95 -10.86 20.02 25.46
C VAL A 95 -9.53 20.20 24.74
N VAL A 96 -8.71 21.17 25.15
CA VAL A 96 -7.35 21.37 24.59
C VAL A 96 -6.49 20.13 24.82
N ASP A 97 -6.50 19.55 26.03
CA ASP A 97 -5.77 18.32 26.33
C ASP A 97 -6.26 17.12 25.50
N ALA A 98 -7.58 17.02 25.27
CA ALA A 98 -8.15 16.03 24.37
C ALA A 98 -7.68 16.25 22.92
N LEU A 99 -7.71 17.47 22.41
CA LEU A 99 -7.25 17.82 21.06
C LEU A 99 -5.75 17.53 20.87
N ILE A 100 -4.91 17.89 21.83
CA ILE A 100 -3.47 17.61 21.81
C ILE A 100 -3.21 16.11 21.71
N ARG A 101 -3.87 15.31 22.57
CA ARG A 101 -3.70 13.85 22.59
C ARG A 101 -4.23 13.20 21.31
N PHE A 102 -5.39 13.64 20.83
CA PHE A 102 -6.02 13.08 19.65
C PHE A 102 -5.23 13.38 18.36
N ASN A 103 -4.65 14.57 18.28
CA ASN A 103 -3.85 15.01 17.14
C ASN A 103 -2.34 14.78 17.31
N SER A 104 -1.91 14.15 18.41
CA SER A 104 -0.50 13.89 18.75
C SER A 104 0.38 15.15 18.66
N LEU A 105 -0.08 16.27 19.22
CA LEU A 105 0.64 17.54 19.21
C LEU A 105 1.71 17.58 20.31
N ASP A 106 2.84 18.26 20.04
CA ASP A 106 3.93 18.47 21.01
C ASP A 106 3.59 19.51 22.11
N GLY A 107 2.36 20.03 22.11
CA GLY A 107 1.86 21.00 23.09
C GLY A 107 0.70 21.83 22.54
N ALA A 108 0.41 22.96 23.18
CA ALA A 108 -0.71 23.82 22.80
C ALA A 108 -0.45 24.73 21.58
N VAL A 109 0.70 24.59 20.94
CA VAL A 109 1.11 25.41 19.80
C VAL A 109 0.60 24.76 18.51
N VAL A 110 -0.19 25.51 17.75
CA VAL A 110 -0.68 25.12 16.42
C VAL A 110 -0.20 26.11 15.36
N ALA A 111 0.08 25.60 14.17
CA ALA A 111 0.45 26.42 13.03
C ALA A 111 -0.78 26.77 12.17
N ALA A 112 -0.79 27.97 11.59
CA ALA A 112 -1.81 28.34 10.62
C ALA A 112 -1.78 27.40 9.40
N GLY A 113 -2.95 26.97 8.94
CA GLY A 113 -3.11 25.97 7.87
C GLY A 113 -2.95 24.52 8.33
N GLN A 114 -2.73 24.28 9.64
CA GLN A 114 -2.72 22.94 10.19
C GLN A 114 -4.14 22.38 10.27
N THR A 115 -4.28 21.11 9.89
CA THR A 115 -5.54 20.38 9.95
C THR A 115 -5.66 19.68 11.31
N LEU A 116 -6.74 19.98 12.04
CA LEU A 116 -7.01 19.43 13.36
C LEU A 116 -8.25 18.53 13.31
N ALA A 117 -8.09 17.28 13.71
CA ALA A 117 -9.19 16.35 13.84
C ALA A 117 -9.88 16.56 15.20
N ILE A 118 -11.20 16.58 15.19
CA ILE A 118 -12.02 16.82 16.38
C ILE A 118 -12.47 15.46 16.94
N PRO A 119 -12.25 15.19 18.23
CA PRO A 119 -12.76 14.00 18.88
C PRO A 119 -14.30 13.92 18.81
N SER A 120 -14.84 12.73 18.62
CA SER A 120 -16.28 12.51 18.40
C SER A 120 -17.18 12.99 19.55
N GLU A 121 -16.62 13.07 20.76
CA GLU A 121 -17.29 13.60 21.95
C GLU A 121 -17.63 15.09 21.86
N TYR A 122 -16.91 15.85 21.01
CA TYR A 122 -17.13 17.29 20.81
C TYR A 122 -17.74 17.59 19.43
N SER A 123 -17.59 16.71 18.44
CA SER A 123 -18.21 16.91 17.12
C SER A 123 -19.73 16.72 17.11
N ALA A 124 -20.28 15.97 18.07
CA ALA A 124 -21.72 15.71 18.15
C ALA A 124 -22.52 16.79 18.91
N ALA A 125 -21.83 17.79 19.47
CA ALA A 125 -22.43 18.84 20.30
C ALA A 125 -22.76 20.14 19.53
N GLN A 126 -22.47 20.19 18.23
CA GLN A 126 -22.83 21.29 17.32
C GLN A 126 -24.27 21.17 16.79
#